data_AF-A0A060WJJ0-F1
#
_entry.id   AF-A0A060WJJ0-F1
#
_cell.length_a   1.000
_cell.length_b   1.000
_cell.length_c   1.000
_cell.angle_alpha   90.00
_cell.angle_beta   90.00
_cell.angle_gamma   90.00
#
_symmetry.space_group_name_H-M   'P 1'
#
loop_
_entity.id
_entity.type
_entity.pdbx_description
1 polymer ?
#
loop_
_entity_poly.entity_id
_entity_poly.type
_entity_poly.pdbx_seq_one_letter_code
_entity_poly.pdbx_strand_id
1 'polypeptide(L)'
;MSIHPDSLSHMNLKVFFLNTSSLLCDCQLQFLGPWLTDNRFLQSVSAMCAHPASLLGRNVLSVSLEELVCDDFPKPRITDHPETATALRGTNVTELPGIQQQ
;
A
#
# COMPACT_ATOMS: atom_id res chain seq x y z
N MET A 1 6.53 -1.74 -2.84
CA MET A 1 6.12 -0.52 -2.12
C MET A 1 4.62 -0.39 -2.22
N SER A 2 3.93 -0.15 -1.11
CA SER A 2 2.47 0.10 -1.08
C SER A 2 2.20 1.54 -0.62
N ILE A 3 1.10 2.11 -1.09
CA ILE A 3 0.58 3.39 -0.60
C ILE A 3 -0.77 3.09 0.07
N HIS A 4 -0.92 3.50 1.33
CA HIS A 4 -2.13 3.22 2.08
C HIS A 4 -3.32 4.01 1.48
N PRO A 5 -4.52 3.41 1.41
CA PRO A 5 -5.74 4.11 1.00
C PRO A 5 -5.87 5.47 1.64
N ASP A 6 -6.16 6.48 0.82
CA ASP A 6 -6.49 7.85 1.23
C ASP A 6 -5.43 8.56 2.10
N SER A 7 -4.22 8.00 2.25
CA SER A 7 -3.17 8.56 3.11
C SER A 7 -2.73 9.97 2.72
N LEU A 8 -2.96 10.35 1.46
CA LEU A 8 -2.63 11.66 0.91
C LEU A 8 -3.83 12.61 0.82
N SER A 9 -5.05 12.12 1.04
CA SER A 9 -6.30 12.88 0.85
C SER A 9 -6.41 14.10 1.78
N HIS A 10 -5.84 14.01 2.98
CA HIS A 10 -5.86 15.07 3.99
C HIS A 10 -4.62 15.97 3.95
N MET A 11 -3.70 15.75 3.01
CA MET A 11 -2.46 16.51 2.90
C MET A 11 -2.60 17.67 1.92
N ASN A 12 -2.17 18.87 2.33
CA ASN A 12 -2.06 20.02 1.44
C ASN A 12 -0.62 20.15 0.91
N LEU A 13 -0.31 19.38 -0.14
CA LEU A 13 1.02 19.31 -0.71
C LEU A 13 1.22 20.37 -1.79
N LYS A 14 2.35 21.08 -1.75
CA LYS A 14 2.79 21.97 -2.85
C LYS A 14 3.59 21.22 -3.91
N VAL A 15 4.29 20.17 -3.50
CA VAL A 15 5.18 19.37 -4.35
C VAL A 15 5.00 17.91 -3.98
N PHE A 16 4.83 17.07 -4.99
CA PHE A 16 4.77 15.62 -4.86
C PHE A 16 5.59 15.01 -5.99
N PHE A 17 6.48 14.07 -5.67
CA PHE A 17 7.24 13.30 -6.65
C PHE A 17 7.20 11.82 -6.27
N LEU A 18 6.88 10.98 -7.24
CA LEU A 18 6.88 9.52 -7.06
C LEU A 18 7.61 8.88 -8.23
N ASN A 19 8.79 8.30 -7.94
CA ASN A 19 9.55 7.53 -8.91
C ASN A 19 9.86 6.15 -8.32
N THR A 20 9.31 5.09 -8.93
CA THR A 20 9.52 3.72 -8.45
C THR A 20 9.16 2.71 -9.52
N SER A 21 9.88 1.59 -9.60
CA SER A 21 9.51 0.45 -10.46
C SER A 21 8.86 -0.69 -9.67
N SER A 22 8.63 -0.51 -8.37
CA SER A 22 8.23 -1.57 -7.45
C SER A 22 6.91 -1.28 -6.75
N LEU A 23 5.98 -0.61 -7.42
CA LEU A 23 4.68 -0.25 -6.86
C LEU A 23 3.73 -1.46 -6.82
N LEU A 24 2.98 -1.60 -5.74
CA LEU A 24 1.87 -2.53 -5.62
C LEU A 24 0.60 -1.85 -6.13
N CYS A 25 0.07 -2.32 -7.25
CA CYS A 25 -1.09 -1.79 -7.95
C CYS A 25 -2.31 -2.67 -7.72
N ASP A 26 -2.82 -2.67 -6.49
CA ASP A 26 -4.02 -3.41 -6.09
C ASP A 26 -5.22 -2.46 -5.88
N CYS A 27 -6.35 -3.00 -5.41
CA CYS A 27 -7.56 -2.21 -5.17
C CYS A 27 -7.38 -1.06 -4.18
N GLN A 28 -6.38 -1.12 -3.30
CA GLN A 28 -6.11 -0.04 -2.34
C GLN A 28 -5.49 1.19 -3.01
N LEU A 29 -4.99 1.05 -4.24
CA LEU A 29 -4.40 2.13 -5.02
C LEU A 29 -5.42 2.92 -5.86
N GLN A 30 -6.69 2.51 -5.89
CA GLN A 30 -7.73 3.13 -6.72
C GLN A 30 -7.88 4.65 -6.49
N PHE A 31 -7.63 5.13 -5.27
CA PHE A 31 -7.71 6.56 -4.94
C PHE A 31 -6.61 7.41 -5.63
N LEU A 32 -5.46 6.80 -5.96
CA LEU A 32 -4.27 7.55 -6.35
C LEU A 32 -4.46 8.27 -7.69
N GLY A 33 -5.05 7.61 -8.69
CA GLY A 33 -5.30 8.21 -10.01
C GLY A 33 -6.15 9.48 -9.94
N PRO A 34 -7.36 9.43 -9.35
CA PRO A 34 -8.17 10.61 -9.10
C PRO A 34 -7.43 11.68 -8.29
N TRP A 35 -6.77 11.29 -7.19
CA TRP A 35 -6.05 12.23 -6.33
C TRP A 35 -4.93 12.97 -7.08
N LEU A 36 -4.16 12.28 -7.93
CA LEU A 36 -3.11 12.90 -8.75
C LEU A 36 -3.69 13.88 -9.79
N THR A 37 -4.86 13.57 -10.33
CA THR A 37 -5.55 14.41 -11.31
C THR A 37 -6.04 15.69 -10.64
N ASP A 38 -6.76 15.56 -9.53
CA ASP A 38 -7.33 16.68 -8.78
C ASP A 38 -6.25 17.64 -8.26
N ASN A 39 -5.12 17.09 -7.81
CA ASN A 39 -3.99 17.86 -7.29
C ASN A 39 -2.95 18.25 -8.35
N ARG A 40 -3.17 17.91 -9.63
CA ARG A 40 -2.31 18.26 -10.78
C ARG A 40 -0.87 17.71 -10.68
N PHE A 41 -0.70 16.51 -10.12
CA PHE A 41 0.59 15.84 -9.94
C PHE A 41 0.89 14.73 -10.98
N LEU A 42 0.08 14.59 -12.02
CA LEU A 42 0.28 13.54 -13.05
C LEU A 42 1.69 13.56 -13.68
N GLN A 43 2.28 14.74 -13.89
CA GLN A 43 3.60 14.86 -14.52
C GLN A 43 4.78 14.55 -13.59
N SER A 44 4.56 14.54 -12.27
CA SER A 44 5.60 14.27 -11.28
C SER A 44 5.61 12.81 -10.80
N VAL A 45 4.87 11.95 -11.49
CA VAL A 45 4.79 10.52 -11.23
C VAL A 45 5.39 9.74 -12.39
N SER A 46 6.42 8.96 -12.07
CA SER A 46 7.00 7.93 -12.93
C SER A 46 7.06 6.64 -12.15
N ALA A 47 5.92 5.95 -12.06
CA ALA A 47 5.79 4.73 -11.27
C ALA A 47 5.34 3.55 -12.14
N MET A 48 6.01 2.41 -11.97
CA MET A 48 5.64 1.13 -12.59
C MET A 48 5.16 0.14 -11.54
N CYS A 49 4.14 -0.62 -11.91
CA CYS A 49 3.61 -1.71 -11.10
C CYS A 49 4.59 -2.89 -11.14
N ALA A 50 5.03 -3.37 -9.98
CA ALA A 50 5.70 -4.66 -9.87
C ALA A 50 4.71 -5.81 -9.61
N HIS A 51 3.50 -5.46 -9.19
CA HIS A 51 2.53 -6.40 -8.68
C HIS A 51 1.12 -5.79 -8.85
N PRO A 52 0.08 -6.58 -9.19
CA PRO A 52 0.07 -8.03 -9.49
C PRO A 52 0.81 -8.41 -10.77
N ALA A 53 0.99 -9.72 -10.97
CA ALA A 53 1.64 -10.25 -12.17
C ALA A 53 0.95 -9.79 -13.47
N SER A 54 -0.38 -9.62 -13.44
CA SER A 54 -1.17 -9.07 -14.56
C SER A 54 -0.83 -7.61 -14.90
N LEU A 55 -0.31 -6.85 -13.94
CA LEU A 55 0.05 -5.43 -14.10
C LEU A 55 1.56 -5.19 -14.12
N LEU A 56 2.38 -6.24 -14.01
CA LEU A 56 3.83 -6.13 -13.97
C LEU A 56 4.39 -5.29 -15.13
N GLY A 57 5.20 -4.29 -14.81
CA GLY A 57 5.85 -3.38 -15.76
C GLY A 57 4.94 -2.29 -16.34
N ARG A 58 3.65 -2.28 -16.03
CA ARG A 58 2.74 -1.22 -16.51
C ARG A 58 2.95 0.07 -15.72
N ASN A 59 2.83 1.20 -16.40
CA ASN A 59 2.83 2.51 -15.75
C ASN A 59 1.53 2.67 -14.96
N VAL A 60 1.62 3.13 -13.70
CA VAL A 60 0.45 3.30 -12.83
C VAL A 60 -0.62 4.23 -13.44
N LEU A 61 -0.20 5.21 -14.26
CA LEU A 61 -1.10 6.17 -14.90
C LEU A 61 -1.86 5.57 -16.10
N SER A 62 -1.48 4.39 -16.58
CA SER A 62 -2.14 3.70 -17.68
C SER A 62 -2.96 2.47 -17.24
N VAL A 63 -3.07 2.23 -15.93
CA VAL A 63 -3.90 1.17 -15.35
C VAL A 63 -5.29 1.74 -15.08
N SER A 64 -6.35 1.03 -15.50
CA SER A 64 -7.73 1.47 -15.21
C SER A 64 -8.16 1.08 -13.79
N LEU A 65 -9.19 1.75 -13.26
CA LEU A 65 -9.69 1.49 -11.91
C LEU A 65 -10.20 0.04 -11.75
N GLU A 66 -10.76 -0.54 -12.82
CA GLU A 66 -11.29 -1.90 -12.84
C GLU A 66 -10.18 -2.97 -12.81
N GLU A 67 -8.98 -2.62 -13.25
CA GLU A 67 -7.81 -3.51 -13.24
C GLU A 67 -7.11 -3.54 -11.87
N LEU A 68 -7.37 -2.54 -11.02
CA LEU A 68 -6.88 -2.47 -9.65
C LEU A 68 -7.77 -3.33 -8.74
N VAL A 69 -7.53 -4.63 -8.76
CA VAL A 69 -8.25 -5.62 -7.94
C VAL A 69 -7.41 -6.11 -6.76
N CYS A 70 -8.06 -6.71 -5.76
CA CYS A 70 -7.40 -7.25 -4.57
C CYS A 70 -7.31 -8.78 -4.56
N ASP A 71 -7.41 -9.40 -5.74
CA ASP A 71 -7.32 -10.85 -5.90
C ASP A 71 -5.86 -11.30 -6.01
N ASP A 72 -5.54 -12.49 -5.50
CA ASP A 72 -4.22 -13.15 -5.58
C ASP A 72 -3.02 -12.48 -4.85
N PHE A 73 -3.26 -11.69 -3.78
CA PHE A 73 -2.19 -11.30 -2.88
C PHE A 73 -2.25 -11.99 -1.52
N PRO A 74 -1.25 -12.83 -1.18
CA PRO A 74 -0.95 -13.27 0.17
C PRO A 74 -0.57 -12.09 1.08
N LYS A 75 -1.43 -11.10 1.28
CA LYS A 75 -1.15 -10.04 2.26
C LYS A 75 -1.01 -10.72 3.62
N PRO A 76 0.11 -10.53 4.35
CA PRO A 76 0.25 -11.08 5.67
C PRO A 76 -0.93 -10.62 6.53
N ARG A 77 -1.71 -11.56 7.03
CA ARG A 77 -2.79 -11.28 7.97
C ARG A 77 -2.33 -11.67 9.36
N ILE A 78 -2.67 -10.82 10.32
CA ILE A 78 -2.58 -11.18 11.74
C ILE A 78 -3.69 -12.20 11.96
N THR A 79 -3.31 -13.46 12.17
CA THR A 79 -4.25 -14.54 12.43
C THR A 79 -4.56 -14.66 13.91
N ASP A 80 -3.54 -14.38 14.74
CA ASP A 80 -3.61 -14.61 16.18
C ASP A 80 -3.19 -13.35 16.91
N HIS A 81 -4.07 -12.91 17.81
CA HIS A 81 -3.74 -11.86 18.75
C HIS A 81 -2.66 -12.38 19.72
N PRO A 82 -1.66 -11.57 20.08
CA PRO A 82 -0.72 -11.97 21.11
C PRO A 82 -1.45 -12.31 22.42
N GLU A 83 -1.02 -13.38 23.08
CA GLU A 83 -1.57 -13.75 24.38
C GLU A 83 -1.24 -12.68 25.42
N THR A 84 -2.22 -12.30 26.25
CA THR A 84 -2.01 -11.30 27.29
C THR A 84 -1.02 -11.81 28.34
N ALA A 85 0.11 -11.11 28.50
CA ALA A 85 1.13 -11.48 29.48
C ALA A 85 1.15 -10.55 30.71
N THR A 86 1.32 -11.11 31.91
CA THR A 86 1.55 -10.31 33.13
C THR A 86 3.05 -10.08 33.31
N ALA A 87 3.48 -8.82 33.30
CA ALA A 87 4.88 -8.43 33.52
C ALA A 87 5.14 -8.00 34.97
N LEU A 88 6.31 -8.35 35.51
CA LEU A 88 6.79 -7.82 36.78
C LEU A 88 7.53 -6.48 36.55
N ARG A 89 7.58 -5.63 37.59
CA ARG A 89 8.27 -4.33 37.49
C ARG A 89 9.75 -4.56 37.17
N GLY A 90 10.21 -4.08 36.02
CA GLY A 90 11.59 -4.19 35.55
C GLY A 90 11.86 -5.36 34.61
N THR A 91 10.84 -6.15 34.23
CA THR A 91 10.99 -7.22 33.22
C THR A 91 10.55 -6.76 31.84
N ASN A 92 11.28 -7.18 30.80
CA ASN A 92 10.87 -7.03 29.41
C ASN A 92 9.93 -8.18 29.03
N VAL A 93 8.81 -7.83 28.40
CA VAL A 93 7.90 -8.79 27.78
C VAL A 93 7.82 -8.45 26.29
N THR A 94 7.88 -9.47 25.44
CA THR A 94 7.75 -9.32 23.99
C THR A 94 6.56 -10.14 23.54
N GLU A 95 5.54 -9.46 23.05
CA GLU A 95 4.32 -10.04 22.50
C GLU A 95 4.42 -10.01 20.97
N LEU A 96 4.37 -11.19 20.34
CA LEU A 96 4.46 -11.32 18.89
C LEU A 96 3.09 -11.76 18.33
N PRO A 97 2.52 -11.03 17.36
CA PRO A 97 1.32 -11.49 16.67
C PRO A 97 1.65 -12.67 15.76
N GLY A 98 0.71 -13.61 15.62
CA GLY A 98 0.78 -14.65 14.60
C GLY A 98 0.56 -14.04 13.22
N ILE A 99 1.55 -14.13 12.32
CA ILE A 99 1.46 -13.65 10.94
C ILE A 99 1.44 -14.85 9.97
N GLN A 100 0.46 -14.89 9.07
CA GLN A 100 0.39 -15.88 7.98
C GLN A 100 0.23 -15.17 6.64
N GLN A 101 0.94 -15.65 5.62
CA GLN A 101 0.74 -15.23 4.23
C GLN A 101 -0.20 -16.24 3.58
N GLN A 102 -1.35 -15.76 3.09
CA GLN A 102 -2.43 -16.61 2.59
C GLN A 102 -2.16 -17.18 1.20
#